data_AF-A0A7M3ZZB7-F1
#
_entry.id   AF-A0A7M3ZZB7-F1
#
_cell.length_a   1.000
_cell.length_b   1.000
_cell.length_c   1.000
_cell.angle_alpha   90.00
_cell.angle_beta   90.00
_cell.angle_gamma   90.00
#
_symmetry.space_group_name_H-M   'P 1'
#
loop_
_entity.id
_entity.type
_entity.pdbx_description
1 polymer ?
#
loop_
_entity_poly.entity_id
_entity_poly.type
_entity_poly.pdbx_seq_one_letter_code
_entity_poly.pdbx_strand_id
1 'polypeptide(L)'
;MSDPRRRRQIKTPSGPRKKEGPDLSKYQMSPPPMGRQEVPKPQPKPDPTQQRRQGGRQQSGQRRQGGRPQGGQRGGRGQGRRDQPRPEPEALKDESWARVLEHDTKSGVATVMAEKTLAFCRLKIKGSDVLNLNQRIYIGKDRTKRTEVQGILGMAHMDKMSNMAKQDLPTLVQTFIEEHGQYFVDEFYNKAGPMSLKQHSYELLPDVGPVKARNMVKARDQVGRFASMDELNALAKVKGAELLAQRFIEEMEDKTLVPRLTELLLPVEA
;
A
#
# COMPACT_ATOMS: atom_id res chain seq x y z
N MET A 1 -48.79 -14.01 51.61
CA MET A 1 -48.30 -12.74 52.21
C MET A 1 -46.80 -12.85 52.37
N SER A 2 -46.08 -12.00 51.66
CA SER A 2 -44.64 -11.87 51.60
C SER A 2 -44.12 -11.16 52.85
N ASP A 3 -43.16 -11.75 53.57
CA ASP A 3 -42.43 -11.04 54.63
C ASP A 3 -41.18 -10.38 54.03
N PRO A 4 -41.10 -9.03 53.92
CA PRO A 4 -40.07 -8.35 53.14
C PRO A 4 -38.85 -7.89 53.96
N ARG A 5 -38.51 -8.52 55.10
CA ARG A 5 -37.48 -7.98 56.02
C ARG A 5 -36.23 -8.84 56.30
N ARG A 6 -35.75 -9.65 55.35
CA ARG A 6 -34.35 -10.14 55.39
C ARG A 6 -33.48 -9.55 54.28
N ARG A 7 -33.04 -8.29 54.47
CA ARG A 7 -31.90 -7.75 53.72
C ARG A 7 -30.64 -8.51 54.15
N ARG A 8 -30.06 -9.32 53.26
CA ARG A 8 -28.69 -9.81 53.42
C ARG A 8 -27.75 -8.60 53.30
N GLN A 9 -27.08 -8.23 54.39
CA GLN A 9 -25.98 -7.26 54.34
C GLN A 9 -24.79 -7.91 53.63
N ILE A 10 -24.58 -7.56 52.36
CA ILE A 10 -23.35 -7.90 51.65
C ILE A 10 -22.36 -6.77 51.93
N LYS A 11 -21.34 -7.04 52.75
CA LYS A 11 -20.18 -6.15 52.88
C LYS A 11 -19.36 -6.22 51.59
N THR A 12 -19.51 -5.22 50.73
CA THR A 12 -18.61 -5.02 49.60
C THR A 12 -17.36 -4.28 50.11
N PRO A 13 -16.13 -4.80 49.88
CA PRO A 13 -14.93 -4.08 50.25
C PRO A 13 -14.77 -2.84 49.35
N SER A 14 -14.52 -1.70 49.97
CA SER A 14 -14.19 -0.45 49.28
C SER A 14 -12.86 -0.62 48.53
N GLY A 15 -12.90 -0.50 47.20
CA GLY A 15 -11.69 -0.49 46.37
C GLY A 15 -10.75 0.68 46.73
N PRO A 16 -9.46 0.60 46.36
CA PRO A 16 -8.48 1.62 46.71
C PRO A 16 -8.86 2.97 46.11
N ARG A 17 -8.83 4.03 46.93
CA ARG A 17 -9.03 5.42 46.50
C ARG A 17 -7.97 5.77 45.45
N LYS A 18 -8.41 6.32 44.31
CA LYS A 18 -7.51 6.92 43.31
C LYS A 18 -6.67 8.00 43.99
N LYS A 19 -5.34 7.90 43.90
CA LYS A 19 -4.46 9.01 44.24
C LYS A 19 -4.80 10.18 43.31
N GLU A 20 -5.00 11.35 43.89
CA GLU A 20 -5.19 12.59 43.13
C GLU A 20 -3.97 12.80 42.24
N GLY A 21 -4.22 13.02 40.95
CA GLY A 21 -3.18 13.38 39.99
C GLY A 21 -2.63 14.77 40.30
N PRO A 22 -1.42 15.11 39.82
CA PRO A 22 -0.82 16.41 40.08
C PRO A 22 -1.71 17.54 39.53
N ASP A 23 -1.87 18.58 40.35
CA ASP A 23 -2.67 19.77 40.05
C ASP A 23 -2.02 20.57 38.90
N LEU A 24 -2.59 20.44 37.70
CA LEU A 24 -2.11 21.06 36.47
C LEU A 24 -2.19 22.60 36.49
N SER A 25 -2.92 23.19 37.45
CA SER A 25 -3.00 24.66 37.60
C SER A 25 -1.69 25.29 38.11
N LYS A 26 -0.76 24.48 38.62
CA LYS A 26 0.56 24.92 39.10
C LYS A 26 1.67 24.81 38.04
N TYR A 27 1.35 24.31 36.85
CA TYR A 27 2.33 24.15 35.77
C TYR A 27 2.42 25.45 34.94
N GLN A 28 3.33 26.35 35.31
CA GLN A 28 3.71 27.50 34.47
C GLN A 28 4.96 27.13 33.66
N MET A 29 4.84 27.17 32.33
CA MET A 29 6.00 27.03 31.44
C MET A 29 6.86 28.28 31.53
N SER A 30 8.12 28.14 31.89
CA SER A 30 9.11 29.21 31.76
C SER A 30 9.32 29.52 30.26
N PRO A 31 9.31 30.80 29.84
CA PRO A 31 9.63 31.13 28.46
C PRO A 31 11.07 30.74 28.12
N PRO A 32 11.36 30.33 26.87
CA PRO A 32 12.71 29.98 26.45
C PRO A 32 13.65 31.20 26.60
N PRO A 33 14.93 30.99 26.96
CA PRO A 33 15.88 32.06 27.28
C PRO A 33 16.23 32.97 26.08
N MET A 34 15.90 32.54 24.85
CA MET A 34 16.02 33.38 23.66
C MET A 34 14.63 33.88 23.28
N GLY A 35 14.47 35.20 23.30
CA GLY A 35 13.24 35.87 22.88
C GLY A 35 12.74 35.39 21.52
N ARG A 36 11.42 35.39 21.35
CA ARG A 36 10.72 34.95 20.15
C ARG A 36 11.28 35.70 18.93
N GLN A 37 11.93 35.00 17.99
CA GLN A 37 12.31 35.60 16.72
C GLN A 37 11.05 36.07 15.99
N GLU A 38 10.98 37.37 15.70
CA GLU A 38 9.88 37.92 14.90
C GLU A 38 10.01 37.41 13.47
N VAL A 39 9.09 36.53 13.07
CA VAL A 39 8.94 36.14 11.67
C VAL A 39 8.38 37.35 10.91
N PRO A 40 9.05 37.84 9.85
CA PRO A 40 8.53 38.95 9.05
C PRO A 40 7.16 38.58 8.46
N LYS A 41 6.16 39.44 8.67
CA LYS A 41 4.84 39.27 8.04
C LYS A 41 5.00 39.32 6.51
N PRO A 42 4.39 38.40 5.75
CA PRO A 42 4.44 38.45 4.29
C PRO A 42 3.77 39.73 3.77
N GLN A 43 4.42 40.38 2.82
CA GLN A 43 3.92 41.62 2.20
C GLN A 43 2.63 41.34 1.41
N PRO A 44 1.64 42.25 1.46
CA PRO A 44 0.44 42.13 0.64
C PRO A 44 0.79 42.27 -0.84
N LYS A 45 0.23 41.38 -1.67
CA LYS A 45 0.39 41.41 -3.12
C LYS A 45 -0.20 42.71 -3.69
N PRO A 46 0.44 43.34 -4.69
CA PRO A 46 -0.07 44.55 -5.30
C PRO A 46 -1.35 44.30 -6.10
N ASP A 47 -2.25 45.30 -6.04
CA ASP A 47 -3.57 45.34 -6.65
C ASP A 47 -3.48 45.25 -8.20
N PRO A 48 -4.24 44.37 -8.89
CA PRO A 48 -4.13 44.15 -10.34
C PRO A 48 -4.52 45.34 -11.22
N THR A 49 -4.98 46.45 -10.64
CA THR A 49 -5.63 47.54 -11.36
C THR A 49 -4.69 48.65 -11.85
N GLN A 50 -3.38 48.57 -11.61
CA GLN A 50 -2.43 49.64 -11.99
C GLN A 50 -1.66 49.44 -13.29
N GLN A 51 -1.82 48.33 -14.03
CA GLN A 51 -1.22 48.16 -15.36
C GLN A 51 -2.17 48.57 -16.48
N ARG A 52 -2.55 49.85 -16.52
CA ARG A 52 -3.10 50.46 -17.73
C ARG A 52 -2.97 51.98 -17.66
N ARG A 53 -1.85 52.52 -18.15
CA ARG A 53 -1.75 53.75 -18.97
C ARG A 53 -0.30 54.14 -19.22
N GLN A 54 -0.09 54.76 -20.40
CA GLN A 54 1.16 55.21 -21.08
C GLN A 54 1.76 54.12 -21.99
N GLY A 55 1.62 54.11 -23.33
CA GLY A 55 1.68 55.17 -24.34
C GLY A 55 3.14 55.28 -24.84
N GLY A 56 3.54 55.24 -26.12
CA GLY A 56 2.93 55.01 -27.43
C GLY A 56 4.00 55.18 -28.55
N ARG A 57 3.65 54.71 -29.77
CA ARG A 57 4.02 55.25 -31.11
C ARG A 57 5.40 54.97 -31.77
N GLN A 58 5.39 54.20 -32.88
CA GLN A 58 6.09 54.39 -34.18
C GLN A 58 5.78 53.13 -35.06
N GLN A 59 4.92 53.17 -36.09
CA GLN A 59 5.01 53.66 -37.49
C GLN A 59 5.65 52.67 -38.49
N SER A 60 5.02 52.60 -39.68
CA SER A 60 5.26 51.76 -40.87
C SER A 60 4.60 50.37 -40.82
N GLY A 61 3.75 49.92 -41.74
CA GLY A 61 3.32 50.42 -43.03
C GLY A 61 3.40 49.29 -44.05
N GLN A 62 2.29 48.56 -44.29
CA GLN A 62 1.97 47.95 -45.59
C GLN A 62 0.59 47.25 -45.58
N ARG A 63 -0.24 47.66 -46.53
CA ARG A 63 -1.55 47.07 -46.89
C ARG A 63 -1.34 45.81 -47.75
N ARG A 64 -2.17 44.79 -47.55
CA ARG A 64 -2.74 43.88 -48.58
C ARG A 64 -3.79 42.98 -47.91
N GLN A 65 -5.08 43.33 -48.03
CA GLN A 65 -6.06 42.75 -48.95
C GLN A 65 -6.15 41.21 -48.94
N GLY A 66 -7.33 40.72 -48.55
CA GLY A 66 -7.97 39.59 -49.23
C GLY A 66 -8.15 38.30 -48.43
N GLY A 67 -9.41 37.89 -48.25
CA GLY A 67 -9.77 36.46 -48.22
C GLY A 67 -10.32 35.92 -46.90
N ARG A 68 -11.64 36.04 -46.70
CA ARG A 68 -12.40 34.94 -46.08
C ARG A 68 -12.34 33.75 -47.04
N PRO A 69 -12.32 32.52 -46.51
CA PRO A 69 -13.45 31.67 -46.87
C PRO A 69 -14.07 30.94 -45.69
N GLN A 70 -15.39 30.93 -45.81
CA GLN A 70 -16.40 30.13 -45.15
C GLN A 70 -16.27 28.65 -45.54
N GLY A 71 -16.68 27.76 -44.63
CA GLY A 71 -17.23 26.46 -45.00
C GLY A 71 -16.23 25.33 -45.28
N GLY A 72 -16.18 24.37 -44.35
CA GLY A 72 -15.46 23.11 -44.55
C GLY A 72 -15.92 22.06 -43.54
N GLN A 73 -17.13 21.53 -43.73
CA GLN A 73 -17.52 20.24 -43.16
C GLN A 73 -16.45 19.20 -43.52
N ARG A 74 -15.79 18.63 -42.50
CA ARG A 74 -15.19 17.30 -42.58
C ARG A 74 -15.56 16.53 -41.32
N GLY A 75 -16.72 15.89 -41.39
CA GLY A 75 -16.95 14.68 -40.63
C GLY A 75 -16.01 13.57 -41.09
N GLY A 76 -15.70 12.66 -40.18
CA GLY A 76 -15.19 11.33 -40.48
C GLY A 76 -13.67 11.18 -40.53
N ARG A 77 -13.08 10.81 -39.39
CA ARG A 77 -12.01 9.79 -39.24
C ARG A 77 -11.62 9.67 -37.76
N GLY A 78 -12.56 9.21 -36.95
CA GLY A 78 -12.35 8.85 -35.53
C GLY A 78 -12.44 7.34 -35.27
N GLN A 79 -12.46 6.51 -36.31
CA GLN A 79 -12.49 5.05 -36.19
C GLN A 79 -11.20 4.51 -36.81
N GLY A 80 -10.30 4.01 -35.97
CA GLY A 80 -8.99 3.51 -36.41
C GLY A 80 -7.96 3.34 -35.29
N ARG A 81 -8.23 3.85 -34.07
CA ARG A 81 -7.36 3.67 -32.89
C ARG A 81 -7.89 2.68 -31.85
N ARG A 82 -8.79 1.75 -32.21
CA ARG A 82 -9.37 0.81 -31.23
C ARG A 82 -8.57 -0.48 -31.02
N ASP A 83 -7.65 -0.83 -31.92
CA ASP A 83 -6.95 -2.12 -31.86
C ASP A 83 -5.41 -1.99 -31.81
N GLN A 84 -4.87 -0.87 -31.31
CA GLN A 84 -3.46 -0.88 -30.90
C GLN A 84 -3.36 -1.56 -29.53
N PRO A 85 -2.54 -2.62 -29.39
CA PRO A 85 -2.28 -3.22 -28.09
C PRO A 85 -1.80 -2.13 -27.14
N ARG A 86 -2.52 -1.91 -26.05
CA ARG A 86 -2.09 -0.97 -25.02
C ARG A 86 -0.71 -1.44 -24.53
N PRO A 87 0.29 -0.56 -24.42
CA PRO A 87 1.59 -0.95 -23.90
C PRO A 87 1.41 -1.58 -22.52
N GLU A 88 2.10 -2.71 -22.29
CA GLU A 88 2.03 -3.42 -21.02
C GLU A 88 2.54 -2.51 -19.89
N PRO A 89 1.87 -2.49 -18.72
CA PRO A 89 2.33 -1.73 -17.56
C PRO A 89 3.79 -2.06 -17.22
N GLU A 90 4.54 -1.04 -16.83
CA GLU A 90 5.96 -1.18 -16.46
C GLU A 90 6.20 -2.20 -15.36
N ALA A 91 5.31 -2.23 -14.34
CA ALA A 91 5.36 -3.18 -13.23
C ALA A 91 5.20 -4.65 -13.66
N LEU A 92 4.78 -4.93 -14.89
CA LEU A 92 4.60 -6.29 -15.42
C LEU A 92 5.65 -6.68 -16.45
N LYS A 93 6.60 -5.79 -16.80
CA LYS A 93 7.56 -6.03 -17.88
C LYS A 93 8.45 -7.25 -17.64
N ASP A 94 8.78 -7.53 -16.38
CA ASP A 94 9.67 -8.63 -15.98
C ASP A 94 8.92 -9.78 -15.27
N GLU A 95 7.59 -9.71 -15.30
CA GLU A 95 6.69 -10.69 -14.71
C GLU A 95 6.31 -11.75 -15.72
N SER A 96 6.41 -13.01 -15.31
CA SER A 96 6.05 -14.15 -16.15
C SER A 96 4.83 -14.90 -15.63
N TRP A 97 4.58 -14.82 -14.33
CA TRP A 97 3.57 -15.60 -13.65
C TRP A 97 2.75 -14.71 -12.71
N ALA A 98 1.48 -15.05 -12.60
CA ALA A 98 0.56 -14.39 -11.68
C ALA A 98 -0.42 -15.41 -11.09
N ARG A 99 -0.99 -15.08 -9.94
CA ARG A 99 -1.99 -15.89 -9.24
C ARG A 99 -3.35 -15.23 -9.31
N VAL A 100 -4.37 -16.04 -9.60
CA VAL A 100 -5.75 -15.57 -9.74
C VAL A 100 -6.34 -15.20 -8.38
N LEU A 101 -6.84 -13.97 -8.25
CA LEU A 101 -7.48 -13.47 -7.04
C LEU A 101 -9.00 -13.45 -7.15
N GLU A 102 -9.54 -13.10 -8.32
CA GLU A 102 -10.96 -13.18 -8.62
C GLU A 102 -11.17 -13.32 -10.12
N HIS A 103 -12.25 -13.98 -10.52
CA HIS A 103 -12.64 -14.13 -11.91
C HIS A 103 -14.13 -13.86 -12.07
N ASP A 104 -14.47 -12.83 -12.85
CA ASP A 104 -15.83 -12.55 -13.27
C ASP A 104 -16.14 -13.26 -14.59
N THR A 105 -16.80 -14.41 -14.49
CA THR A 105 -17.20 -15.24 -15.63
C THR A 105 -18.19 -14.54 -16.57
N LYS A 106 -18.91 -13.50 -16.12
CA LYS A 106 -19.85 -12.76 -16.97
C LYS A 106 -19.13 -11.79 -17.90
N SER A 107 -18.08 -11.14 -17.40
CA SER A 107 -17.28 -10.20 -18.21
C SER A 107 -16.06 -10.85 -18.86
N GLY A 108 -15.68 -12.07 -18.44
CA GLY A 108 -14.46 -12.77 -18.88
C GLY A 108 -13.20 -12.07 -18.40
N VAL A 109 -13.28 -11.38 -17.26
CA VAL A 109 -12.19 -10.59 -16.68
C VAL A 109 -11.76 -11.21 -15.37
N ALA A 110 -10.45 -11.46 -15.23
CA ALA A 110 -9.85 -11.88 -13.98
C ALA A 110 -8.94 -10.79 -13.42
N THR A 111 -8.97 -10.63 -12.09
CA THR A 111 -7.96 -9.85 -11.36
C THR A 111 -6.94 -10.83 -10.80
N VAL A 112 -5.66 -10.55 -11.04
CA VAL A 112 -4.55 -11.42 -10.63
C VAL A 112 -3.45 -10.62 -9.94
N MET A 113 -2.63 -11.31 -9.16
CA MET A 113 -1.47 -10.78 -8.44
C MET A 113 -0.19 -11.35 -9.04
N ALA A 114 0.74 -10.49 -9.44
CA ALA A 114 2.03 -10.91 -10.00
C ALA A 114 2.93 -11.55 -8.94
N GLU A 115 3.71 -12.57 -9.35
CA GLU A 115 4.51 -13.38 -8.42
C GLU A 115 5.81 -12.73 -7.95
N LYS A 116 6.34 -11.64 -8.54
CA LYS A 116 7.57 -11.02 -8.00
C LYS A 116 7.32 -9.71 -7.29
N THR A 117 6.49 -8.86 -7.88
CA THR A 117 6.25 -7.48 -7.45
C THR A 117 5.00 -7.32 -6.58
N LEU A 118 4.19 -8.38 -6.43
CA LEU A 118 2.83 -8.33 -5.85
C LEU A 118 1.90 -7.30 -6.53
N ALA A 119 2.23 -6.87 -7.75
CA ALA A 119 1.42 -5.91 -8.48
C ALA A 119 0.15 -6.57 -9.01
N PHE A 120 -0.98 -5.87 -8.91
CA PHE A 120 -2.25 -6.38 -9.39
C PHE A 120 -2.54 -5.97 -10.83
N CYS A 121 -3.04 -6.90 -11.63
CA CYS A 121 -3.48 -6.60 -12.99
C CYS A 121 -4.79 -7.28 -13.35
N ARG A 122 -5.51 -6.67 -14.29
CA ARG A 122 -6.73 -7.21 -14.88
C ARG A 122 -6.40 -7.84 -16.21
N LEU A 123 -6.84 -9.07 -16.38
CA LEU A 123 -6.63 -9.88 -17.56
C LEU A 123 -7.97 -10.18 -18.22
N LYS A 124 -7.95 -10.26 -19.55
CA LYS A 124 -9.03 -10.86 -20.30
C LYS A 124 -8.73 -12.34 -20.49
N ILE A 125 -9.65 -13.20 -20.08
CA ILE A 125 -9.52 -14.65 -20.15
C ILE A 125 -10.00 -15.15 -21.51
N LYS A 126 -9.38 -16.21 -22.03
CA LYS A 126 -9.79 -16.86 -23.26
C LYS A 126 -11.05 -17.69 -23.00
N GLY A 127 -12.02 -17.59 -23.91
CA GLY A 127 -13.23 -18.41 -23.85
C GLY A 127 -14.07 -18.15 -22.59
N SER A 128 -14.69 -19.22 -22.10
CA SER A 128 -15.54 -19.24 -20.90
C SER A 128 -14.95 -20.08 -19.77
N ASP A 129 -13.63 -20.24 -19.77
CA ASP A 129 -12.94 -21.09 -18.80
C ASP A 129 -13.00 -20.48 -17.40
N VAL A 130 -13.41 -21.28 -16.42
CA VAL A 130 -13.49 -20.85 -15.02
C VAL A 130 -12.13 -21.05 -14.37
N LEU A 131 -11.45 -19.95 -14.06
CA LEU A 131 -10.20 -19.98 -13.31
C LEU A 131 -10.46 -20.24 -11.82
N ASN A 132 -9.62 -21.07 -11.23
CA ASN A 132 -9.64 -21.31 -9.79
C ASN A 132 -8.89 -20.19 -9.05
N LEU A 133 -9.33 -19.88 -7.83
CA LEU A 133 -8.60 -18.97 -6.95
C LEU A 133 -7.22 -19.55 -6.63
N ASN A 134 -6.22 -18.66 -6.49
CA ASN A 134 -4.81 -18.98 -6.28
C ASN A 134 -4.15 -19.79 -7.40
N GLN A 135 -4.86 -20.05 -8.52
CA GLN A 135 -4.29 -20.71 -9.68
C GLN A 135 -3.17 -19.87 -10.27
N ARG A 136 -2.02 -20.51 -10.48
CA ARG A 136 -0.86 -19.92 -11.15
C ARG A 136 -1.08 -19.92 -12.67
N ILE A 137 -0.99 -18.74 -13.29
CA ILE A 137 -1.18 -18.54 -14.73
C ILE A 137 0.00 -17.78 -15.33
N TYR A 138 0.32 -18.09 -16.60
CA TYR A 138 1.39 -17.43 -17.31
C TYR A 138 0.92 -16.11 -17.94
N ILE A 139 1.57 -15.00 -17.60
CA ILE A 139 1.31 -13.65 -18.12
C ILE A 139 2.51 -13.04 -18.88
N GLY A 140 3.61 -13.78 -19.01
CA GLY A 140 4.84 -13.27 -19.63
C GLY A 140 4.71 -12.88 -21.10
N LYS A 141 5.77 -12.30 -21.65
CA LYS A 141 5.80 -11.71 -23.01
C LYS A 141 5.46 -12.71 -24.12
N ASP A 142 5.73 -13.99 -23.90
CA ASP A 142 5.45 -15.05 -24.86
C ASP A 142 3.95 -15.37 -24.90
N ARG A 143 3.24 -14.79 -25.87
CA ARG A 143 1.80 -15.00 -26.05
C ARG A 143 1.43 -16.44 -26.36
N THR A 144 2.35 -17.26 -26.88
CA THR A 144 2.06 -18.66 -27.22
C THR A 144 1.92 -19.53 -25.97
N LYS A 145 2.62 -19.18 -24.89
CA LYS A 145 2.56 -19.86 -23.59
C LYS A 145 1.37 -19.43 -22.73
N ARG A 146 0.65 -18.36 -23.11
CA ARG A 146 -0.56 -17.90 -22.43
C ARG A 146 -1.72 -18.84 -22.79
N THR A 147 -1.93 -19.91 -22.02
CA THR A 147 -3.05 -20.85 -22.25
C THR A 147 -4.38 -20.18 -21.95
N GLU A 148 -4.50 -19.56 -20.77
CA GLU A 148 -5.76 -18.98 -20.28
C GLU A 148 -5.95 -17.49 -20.64
N VAL A 149 -4.87 -16.78 -20.95
CA VAL A 149 -4.89 -15.31 -21.02
C VAL A 149 -4.97 -14.81 -22.46
N GLN A 150 -6.02 -14.05 -22.79
CA GLN A 150 -6.17 -13.39 -24.08
C GLN A 150 -5.33 -12.11 -24.16
N GLY A 151 -5.32 -11.31 -23.09
CA GLY A 151 -4.59 -10.05 -23.05
C GLY A 151 -4.66 -9.35 -21.69
N ILE A 152 -3.76 -8.40 -21.48
CA ILE A 152 -3.71 -7.58 -20.26
C ILE A 152 -4.54 -6.32 -20.50
N LEU A 153 -5.57 -6.09 -19.69
CA LEU A 153 -6.44 -4.91 -19.78
C LEU A 153 -5.81 -3.68 -19.10
N GLY A 154 -5.04 -3.91 -18.04
CA GLY A 154 -4.29 -2.89 -17.31
C GLY A 154 -4.08 -3.25 -15.85
N MET A 155 -3.52 -2.33 -15.07
CA MET A 155 -3.34 -2.50 -13.63
C MET A 155 -4.69 -2.54 -12.89
N ALA A 156 -4.71 -3.25 -11.76
CA ALA A 156 -5.82 -3.24 -10.82
C ALA A 156 -5.42 -2.46 -9.56
N HIS A 157 -6.42 -1.88 -8.90
CA HIS A 157 -6.26 -1.25 -7.60
C HIS A 157 -7.03 -2.07 -6.58
N MET A 158 -6.43 -2.31 -5.43
CA MET A 158 -7.02 -3.08 -4.35
C MET A 158 -8.37 -2.52 -3.90
N ASP A 159 -8.53 -1.19 -3.87
CA ASP A 159 -9.78 -0.52 -3.50
C ASP A 159 -10.99 -0.94 -4.35
N LYS A 160 -10.74 -1.33 -5.61
CA LYS A 160 -11.76 -1.67 -6.61
C LYS A 160 -12.03 -3.18 -6.71
N MET A 161 -11.36 -4.00 -5.91
CA MET A 161 -11.59 -5.44 -5.85
C MET A 161 -12.87 -5.77 -5.10
N SER A 162 -13.44 -6.94 -5.35
CA SER A 162 -14.58 -7.44 -4.57
C SER A 162 -14.21 -7.65 -3.09
N ASN A 163 -15.21 -7.65 -2.21
CA ASN A 163 -14.98 -7.94 -0.79
C ASN A 163 -14.43 -9.35 -0.56
N MET A 164 -14.81 -10.31 -1.41
CA MET A 164 -14.28 -11.68 -1.36
C MET A 164 -12.79 -11.68 -1.70
N ALA A 165 -12.40 -11.03 -2.81
CA ALA A 165 -11.00 -10.89 -3.19
C ALA A 165 -10.15 -10.25 -2.09
N LYS A 166 -10.66 -9.22 -1.40
CA LYS A 166 -9.96 -8.60 -0.27
C LYS A 166 -9.79 -9.55 0.92
N GLN A 167 -10.76 -10.42 1.18
CA GLN A 167 -10.69 -11.41 2.25
C GLN A 167 -9.70 -12.56 1.94
N ASP A 168 -9.58 -12.94 0.67
CA ASP A 168 -8.68 -14.00 0.24
C ASP A 168 -7.23 -13.52 0.06
N LEU A 169 -7.04 -12.22 -0.15
CA LEU A 169 -5.73 -11.63 -0.45
C LEU A 169 -4.64 -11.91 0.63
N PRO A 170 -4.91 -11.82 1.94
CA PRO A 170 -3.92 -12.18 2.96
C PRO A 170 -3.40 -13.61 2.82
N THR A 171 -4.30 -14.56 2.54
CA THR A 171 -3.95 -15.98 2.35
C THR A 171 -3.10 -16.17 1.08
N LEU A 172 -3.44 -15.45 0.01
CA LEU A 172 -2.67 -15.50 -1.24
C LEU A 172 -1.26 -14.93 -1.06
N VAL A 173 -1.11 -13.79 -0.37
CA VAL A 173 0.19 -13.18 -0.07
C VAL A 173 0.99 -14.06 0.89
N GLN A 174 0.35 -14.70 1.87
CA GLN A 174 1.01 -15.66 2.74
C GLN A 174 1.58 -16.83 1.94
N THR A 175 0.81 -17.42 1.03
CA THR A 175 1.27 -18.52 0.16
C THR A 175 2.49 -18.08 -0.65
N PHE A 176 2.45 -16.87 -1.22
CA PHE A 176 3.59 -16.30 -1.92
C PHE A 176 4.84 -16.19 -1.02
N ILE A 177 4.69 -15.71 0.22
CA ILE A 177 5.80 -15.60 1.17
C ILE A 177 6.35 -16.97 1.55
N GLU A 178 5.49 -17.98 1.72
CA GLU A 178 5.90 -19.34 2.03
C GLU A 178 6.70 -19.97 0.88
N GLU A 179 6.26 -19.78 -0.37
CA GLU A 179 6.97 -20.26 -1.56
C GLU A 179 8.37 -19.64 -1.71
N HIS A 180 8.51 -18.38 -1.30
CA HIS A 180 9.79 -17.66 -1.29
C HIS A 180 10.37 -17.56 0.13
N GLY A 181 10.05 -18.51 1.02
CA GLY A 181 10.36 -18.41 2.44
C GLY A 181 11.84 -18.18 2.75
N GLN A 182 12.74 -18.80 1.99
CA GLN A 182 14.19 -18.61 2.16
C GLN A 182 14.60 -17.14 1.96
N TYR A 183 14.11 -16.51 0.90
CA TYR A 183 14.42 -15.12 0.59
C TYR A 183 13.99 -14.18 1.72
N PHE A 184 12.76 -14.34 2.24
CA PHE A 184 12.26 -13.48 3.32
C PHE A 184 12.97 -13.75 4.66
N VAL A 185 13.38 -14.99 4.91
CA VAL A 185 14.22 -15.33 6.06
C VAL A 185 15.55 -14.60 5.98
N ASP A 186 16.21 -14.64 4.83
CA ASP A 186 17.52 -14.02 4.65
C ASP A 186 17.47 -12.49 4.58
N GLU A 187 16.53 -11.93 3.84
CA GLU A 187 16.45 -10.48 3.59
C GLU A 187 15.80 -9.70 4.73
N PHE A 188 14.83 -10.29 5.42
CA PHE A 188 14.15 -9.61 6.53
C PHE A 188 14.57 -10.16 7.89
N TYR A 189 14.35 -11.45 8.17
CA TYR A 189 14.49 -11.95 9.53
C TYR A 189 15.94 -12.02 10.00
N ASN A 190 16.84 -12.52 9.17
CA ASN A 190 18.26 -12.61 9.52
C ASN A 190 18.94 -11.24 9.56
N LYS A 191 18.54 -10.31 8.67
CA LYS A 191 19.09 -8.93 8.62
C LYS A 191 18.40 -7.93 9.55
N ALA A 192 17.27 -8.28 10.17
CA ALA A 192 16.53 -7.37 11.04
C ALA A 192 17.40 -6.85 12.20
N GLY A 193 17.35 -5.55 12.43
CA GLY A 193 18.15 -4.89 13.47
C GLY A 193 17.37 -3.80 14.20
N PRO A 194 18.02 -3.08 15.13
CA PRO A 194 17.45 -1.89 15.74
C PRO A 194 17.31 -0.79 14.68
N MET A 195 16.10 -0.28 14.46
CA MET A 195 15.85 0.89 13.61
C MET A 195 16.15 2.19 14.35
N SER A 196 15.90 2.20 15.66
CA SER A 196 16.26 3.29 16.56
C SER A 196 16.67 2.73 17.91
N LEU A 197 17.11 3.61 18.82
CA LEU A 197 17.40 3.23 20.20
C LEU A 197 16.22 2.58 20.94
N LYS A 198 14.98 2.79 20.46
CA LYS A 198 13.76 2.31 21.13
C LYS A 198 12.97 1.28 20.32
N GLN A 199 13.31 1.03 19.06
CA GLN A 199 12.48 0.26 18.15
C GLN A 199 13.31 -0.69 17.29
N HIS A 200 12.91 -1.96 17.26
CA HIS A 200 13.49 -3.01 16.40
C HIS A 200 12.66 -3.19 15.11
N SER A 201 13.30 -3.61 14.00
CA SER A 201 12.61 -3.83 12.72
C SER A 201 11.47 -4.87 12.80
N TYR A 202 11.59 -5.86 13.69
CA TYR A 202 10.51 -6.83 13.94
C TYR A 202 9.22 -6.19 14.44
N GLU A 203 9.29 -5.03 15.08
CA GLU A 203 8.12 -4.31 15.57
C GLU A 203 7.32 -3.64 14.44
N LEU A 204 7.81 -3.71 13.19
CA LEU A 204 7.03 -3.34 12.01
C LEU A 204 5.96 -4.38 11.69
N LEU A 205 6.15 -5.63 12.12
CA LEU A 205 5.17 -6.66 11.91
C LEU A 205 3.94 -6.39 12.81
N PRO A 206 2.71 -6.53 12.27
CA PRO A 206 1.51 -6.44 13.08
C PRO A 206 1.55 -7.46 14.20
N ASP A 207 0.94 -7.14 15.34
CA ASP A 207 0.94 -7.97 16.55
C ASP A 207 2.32 -8.31 17.16
N VAL A 208 3.42 -7.73 16.67
CA VAL A 208 4.77 -7.89 17.24
C VAL A 208 5.17 -6.65 18.02
N GLY A 209 4.91 -6.66 19.33
CA GLY A 209 5.40 -5.63 20.24
C GLY A 209 6.85 -5.82 20.70
N PRO A 210 7.39 -4.90 21.52
CA PRO A 210 8.79 -4.94 21.98
C PRO A 210 9.19 -6.23 22.69
N VAL A 211 8.26 -6.87 23.41
CA VAL A 211 8.51 -8.14 24.11
C VAL A 211 8.71 -9.27 23.11
N LYS A 212 7.81 -9.39 22.12
CA LYS A 212 7.92 -10.42 21.07
C LYS A 212 9.14 -10.19 20.20
N ALA A 213 9.41 -8.94 19.80
CA ALA A 213 10.61 -8.59 19.05
C ALA A 213 11.90 -9.00 19.78
N ARG A 214 12.02 -8.72 21.09
CA ARG A 214 13.17 -9.19 21.89
C ARG A 214 13.27 -10.71 21.95
N ASN A 215 12.15 -11.43 22.01
CA ASN A 215 12.16 -12.89 21.98
C ASN A 215 12.63 -13.44 20.62
N MET A 216 12.19 -12.82 19.52
CA MET A 216 12.67 -13.16 18.17
C MET A 216 14.17 -12.91 18.01
N VAL A 217 14.68 -11.80 18.54
CA VAL A 217 16.13 -11.52 18.55
C VAL A 217 16.89 -12.58 19.35
N LYS A 218 16.42 -12.92 20.55
CA LYS A 218 17.04 -13.99 21.36
C LYS A 218 17.03 -15.33 20.64
N ALA A 219 15.93 -15.68 19.98
CA ALA A 219 15.82 -16.92 19.21
C ALA A 219 16.83 -16.95 18.06
N ARG A 220 17.01 -15.82 17.35
CA ARG A 220 18.02 -15.70 16.30
C ARG A 220 19.43 -15.82 16.87
N ASP A 221 19.73 -15.11 17.94
CA ASP A 221 21.07 -15.07 18.53
C ASP A 221 21.50 -16.45 19.10
N GLN A 222 20.54 -17.32 19.46
CA GLN A 222 20.81 -18.70 19.88
C GLN A 222 21.31 -19.59 18.72
N VAL A 223 20.81 -19.38 17.51
CA VAL A 223 21.18 -20.17 16.32
C VAL A 223 22.16 -19.44 15.40
N GLY A 224 22.42 -18.16 15.67
CA GLY A 224 23.20 -17.24 14.83
C GLY A 224 22.38 -16.70 13.66
N ARG A 225 21.76 -17.58 12.87
CA ARG A 225 20.84 -17.23 11.77
C ARG A 225 19.79 -18.32 11.61
N PHE A 226 18.57 -17.95 11.23
CA PHE A 226 17.55 -18.92 10.88
C PHE A 226 17.86 -19.51 9.51
N ALA A 227 17.79 -20.83 9.37
CA ALA A 227 17.96 -21.53 8.11
C ALA A 227 16.67 -21.54 7.28
N SER A 228 15.50 -21.54 7.92
CA SER A 228 14.21 -21.59 7.23
C SER A 228 13.09 -20.88 8.00
N MET A 229 11.96 -20.66 7.32
CA MET A 229 10.76 -20.06 7.93
C MET A 229 10.20 -20.97 9.05
N ASP A 230 10.31 -22.28 8.88
CA ASP A 230 9.85 -23.25 9.89
C ASP A 230 10.70 -23.21 11.16
N GLU A 231 12.03 -23.07 11.02
CA GLU A 231 12.92 -22.92 12.17
C GLU A 231 12.61 -21.62 12.92
N LEU A 232 12.40 -20.52 12.19
CA LEU A 232 11.96 -19.26 12.78
C LEU A 232 10.65 -19.41 13.55
N ASN A 233 9.65 -20.05 12.94
CA ASN A 233 8.35 -20.26 13.56
C ASN A 233 8.46 -21.09 14.85
N ALA A 234 9.26 -22.16 14.82
CA ALA A 234 9.46 -23.04 15.97
C ALA A 234 10.19 -22.36 17.12
N LEU A 235 11.30 -21.66 16.84
CA LEU A 235 12.15 -21.06 17.87
C LEU A 235 11.53 -19.79 18.46
N ALA A 236 11.02 -18.90 17.60
CA ALA A 236 10.44 -17.64 18.06
C ALA A 236 8.97 -17.77 18.48
N LYS A 237 8.32 -18.92 18.23
CA LYS A 237 6.88 -19.17 18.51
C LYS A 237 5.98 -18.13 17.85
N VAL A 238 6.29 -17.82 16.59
CA VAL A 238 5.55 -16.88 15.75
C VAL A 238 5.13 -17.56 14.45
N LYS A 239 4.30 -16.88 13.67
CA LYS A 239 3.95 -17.28 12.31
C LYS A 239 4.52 -16.25 11.35
N GLY A 240 5.80 -16.39 11.00
CA GLY A 240 6.55 -15.39 10.23
C GLY A 240 5.85 -15.00 8.92
N ALA A 241 5.49 -15.99 8.10
CA ALA A 241 4.82 -15.74 6.83
C ALA A 241 3.48 -15.01 6.98
N GLU A 242 2.65 -15.39 7.96
CA GLU A 242 1.36 -14.73 8.23
C GLU A 242 1.56 -13.27 8.67
N LEU A 243 2.50 -13.02 9.59
CA LEU A 243 2.80 -11.67 10.08
C LEU A 243 3.33 -10.76 8.97
N LEU A 244 4.22 -11.28 8.12
CA LEU A 244 4.76 -10.52 7.00
C LEU A 244 3.70 -10.27 5.92
N ALA A 245 2.82 -11.24 5.67
CA ALA A 245 1.68 -11.08 4.75
C ALA A 245 0.76 -9.96 5.22
N GLN A 246 0.36 -9.98 6.49
CA GLN A 246 -0.49 -8.91 7.07
C GLN A 246 0.17 -7.54 6.94
N ARG A 247 1.48 -7.43 7.22
CA ARG A 247 2.22 -6.17 7.05
C ARG A 247 2.20 -5.69 5.59
N PHE A 248 2.38 -6.58 4.63
CA PHE A 248 2.31 -6.20 3.21
C PHE A 248 0.94 -5.69 2.82
N ILE A 249 -0.13 -6.31 3.31
CA ILE A 249 -1.51 -5.83 3.07
C ILE A 249 -1.72 -4.45 3.70
N GLU A 250 -1.33 -4.24 4.96
CA GLU A 250 -1.42 -2.93 5.62
C GLU A 250 -0.67 -1.85 4.83
N GLU A 251 0.53 -2.15 4.32
CA GLU A 251 1.29 -1.22 3.48
C GLU A 251 0.65 -0.96 2.13
N MET A 252 -0.03 -1.95 1.54
CA MET A 252 -0.76 -1.77 0.27
C MET A 252 -2.02 -0.91 0.45
N GLU A 253 -2.70 -1.04 1.60
CA GLU A 253 -3.87 -0.25 1.97
C GLU A 253 -3.48 1.18 2.33
N ASP A 254 -2.45 1.33 3.17
CA ASP A 254 -1.95 2.62 3.63
C ASP A 254 -0.53 2.89 3.15
N LYS A 255 -0.43 3.71 2.10
CA LYS A 255 0.85 4.16 1.53
C LYS A 255 1.60 5.15 2.42
N THR A 256 0.98 5.67 3.48
CA THR A 256 1.62 6.58 4.42
C THR A 256 2.40 5.85 5.51
N LEU A 257 2.18 4.54 5.64
CA LEU A 257 2.89 3.68 6.57
C LEU A 257 4.37 3.63 6.20
N VAL A 258 5.23 4.16 7.06
CA VAL A 258 6.69 4.14 6.89
C VAL A 258 7.36 3.55 8.14
N PRO A 259 8.45 2.79 8.00
CA PRO A 259 9.07 2.30 6.74
C PRO A 259 8.24 1.21 6.04
N ARG A 260 8.45 1.04 4.72
CA ARG A 260 7.74 0.07 3.88
C ARG A 260 8.62 -1.14 3.58
N LEU A 261 8.21 -2.31 4.08
CA LEU A 261 8.88 -3.58 3.81
C LEU A 261 8.63 -4.06 2.37
N THR A 262 7.49 -3.71 1.78
CA THR A 262 7.18 -4.02 0.37
C THR A 262 8.17 -3.37 -0.60
N GLU A 263 8.64 -2.16 -0.32
CA GLU A 263 9.66 -1.48 -1.16
C GLU A 263 11.07 -2.00 -0.90
N LEU A 264 11.33 -2.54 0.30
CA LEU A 264 12.63 -3.09 0.66
C LEU A 264 12.82 -4.52 0.16
N LEU A 265 11.75 -5.32 0.19
CA LEU A 265 11.81 -6.77 -0.02
C LEU A 265 11.29 -7.20 -1.40
N LEU A 266 10.67 -6.31 -2.19
CA LEU A 266 10.18 -6.63 -3.53
C LEU A 266 10.89 -5.80 -4.60
N PRO A 267 11.07 -6.32 -5.83
CA PRO A 267 10.68 -7.65 -6.28
C PRO A 267 11.53 -8.77 -5.67
N VAL A 268 10.96 -9.97 -5.54
CA VAL A 268 11.76 -11.15 -5.17
C VAL A 268 12.64 -11.53 -6.36
N GLU A 269 13.94 -11.29 -6.22
CA GLU A 269 14.94 -11.82 -7.15
C GLU A 269 15.19 -13.29 -6.80
N ALA A 270 14.83 -14.17 -7.72
CA ALA A 270 15.03 -15.61 -7.62
C ALA A 270 16.38 -16.03 -8.21
#